data_AF-A0A2A3LVU4-F1
#
_entry.id   AF-A0A2A3LVU4-F1
#
_cell.length_a   1.000
_cell.length_b   1.000
_cell.length_c   1.000
_cell.angle_alpha   90.00
_cell.angle_beta   90.00
_cell.angle_gamma   90.00
#
_symmetry.space_group_name_H-M   'P 1'
#
loop_
_entity.id
_entity.type
_entity.pdbx_description
1 polymer ?
#
loop_
_entity_poly.entity_id
_entity_poly.type
_entity_poly.pdbx_seq_one_letter_code
_entity_poly.pdbx_strand_id
1 'polypeptide(L)' 'MISMEMMGKIRRMYFRDKLSLHEIAKRTGLARNTIRKWVRAPEAKQPVYQRRAIFNKLSPFHATLEQALKADSLR' A
#
# COMPACT_ATOMS: atom_id res chain seq x y z
N MET A 1 14.20 -4.69 13.50
CA MET A 1 12.89 -4.29 12.93
C MET A 1 12.48 -2.99 13.63
N ILE A 2 12.00 -1.98 12.92
CA ILE A 2 11.64 -0.67 13.49
C ILE A 2 10.12 -0.62 13.68
N SER A 3 9.65 -0.07 14.81
CA SER A 3 8.22 0.07 15.09
C SER A 3 7.55 1.13 14.21
N MET A 4 6.24 0.99 13.99
CA MET A 4 5.42 1.97 13.26
C MET A 4 5.52 3.37 13.90
N GLU A 5 5.60 3.44 15.23
CA GLU A 5 5.74 4.69 15.99
C GLU A 5 7.06 5.41 15.70
N MET A 6 8.16 4.65 15.64
CA MET A 6 9.49 5.20 15.33
C MET A 6 9.52 5.76 13.90
N MET A 7 8.82 5.12 12.95
CA MET A 7 8.64 5.63 11.61
C MET A 7 7.98 7.01 11.59
N GLY A 8 6.89 7.15 12.35
CA GLY A 8 6.14 8.39 12.46
C GLY A 8 7.00 9.52 13.04
N LYS A 9 7.81 9.22 14.06
CA LYS A 9 8.76 10.16 14.65
C LYS A 9 9.82 10.63 13.65
N ILE A 10 10.42 9.70 12.88
CA ILE A 10 11.40 10.02 11.84
C ILE A 10 10.80 10.92 10.74
N ARG A 11 9.60 10.57 10.26
CA ARG A 11 8.90 11.39 9.25
C ARG A 11 8.57 12.78 9.80
N ARG A 12 8.14 12.90 11.06
CA ARG A 12 7.87 14.20 11.68
C ARG A 12 9.14 15.06 11.76
N MET A 13 10.24 14.48 12.21
CA MET A 13 11.55 15.16 12.26
C MET A 13 12.01 15.68 10.89
N TYR A 14 11.78 14.91 9.82
CA TYR A 14 12.19 15.33 8.47
C TYR A 14 11.22 16.32 7.81
N PHE A 15 9.91 16.05 7.84
CA PHE A 15 8.93 16.84 7.10
C PHE A 15 8.50 18.10 7.86
N ARG A 16 8.34 18.02 9.18
CA ARG A 16 7.88 19.12 10.04
C ARG A 16 9.04 19.91 10.62
N ASP A 17 9.98 19.23 11.25
CA ASP A 17 11.11 19.90 11.93
C ASP A 17 12.25 20.24 10.96
N LYS A 18 12.14 19.84 9.68
CA LYS A 18 13.08 20.11 8.58
C LYS A 18 14.53 19.70 8.88
N LEU A 19 14.72 18.73 9.76
CA LEU A 19 16.04 18.24 10.16
C LEU A 19 16.70 17.45 9.02
N SER A 20 18.03 17.58 8.93
CA SER A 20 18.80 16.81 7.98
C SER A 20 18.79 15.32 8.34
N LEU A 21 18.97 14.44 7.34
CA LEU A 21 19.09 12.99 7.58
C LEU A 21 20.24 12.65 8.54
N HIS A 22 21.26 13.50 8.64
CA HIS A 22 22.41 13.31 9.53
C HIS A 22 22.04 13.61 10.99
N GLU A 23 21.31 14.70 11.24
CA GLU A 23 20.84 15.04 12.59
C GLU A 23 19.85 14.00 13.12
N ILE A 24 18.98 13.49 12.25
CA ILE A 24 18.07 12.41 12.61
C ILE A 24 18.87 11.16 12.99
N ALA A 25 19.90 10.79 12.21
CA ALA A 25 20.76 9.64 12.54
C ALA A 25 21.45 9.81 13.91
N LYS A 26 21.95 11.02 14.22
CA LYS A 26 22.60 11.31 15.49
C LYS A 26 21.64 11.21 16.68
N ARG A 27 20.40 11.69 16.54
CA ARG A 27 19.39 11.65 17.61
C ARG A 27 18.79 10.26 17.81
N THR A 28 18.63 9.53 16.72
CA THR A 28 17.84 8.29 16.70
C THR A 28 18.72 7.04 16.76
N GLY A 29 20.04 7.17 16.58
CA GLY A 29 21.01 6.07 16.56
C GLY A 29 20.86 5.12 15.37
N LEU A 30 19.99 5.44 14.40
CA LEU A 30 19.73 4.60 13.24
C LEU A 30 20.67 4.95 12.10
N ALA A 31 21.05 3.92 11.33
CA ALA A 31 21.82 4.12 10.12
C ALA A 31 21.09 5.07 9.15
N ARG A 32 21.84 6.00 8.56
CA ARG A 32 21.34 6.99 7.59
C ARG A 32 20.59 6.33 6.42
N ASN A 33 21.02 5.15 5.98
CA ASN A 33 20.38 4.40 4.90
C ASN A 33 18.95 3.97 5.27
N THR A 34 18.74 3.58 6.53
CA THR A 34 17.43 3.19 7.05
C THR A 34 16.51 4.41 7.10
N ILE A 35 16.98 5.53 7.63
CA ILE A 35 16.22 6.79 7.66
C ILE A 35 15.84 7.21 6.24
N ARG A 36 16.79 7.18 5.29
CA ARG A 36 16.55 7.52 3.88
C ARG A 36 15.46 6.64 3.25
N LYS A 37 15.51 5.32 3.49
CA LYS A 37 14.51 4.37 2.99
C LYS A 37 13.10 4.73 3.48
N TRP A 38 12.97 5.09 4.75
CA TRP A 38 11.66 5.37 5.37
C TRP A 38 11.12 6.76 5.09
N VAL A 39 11.98 7.77 4.96
CA VAL A 39 11.57 9.12 4.57
C VAL A 39 11.06 9.16 3.13
N ARG A 40 11.67 8.37 2.23
CA ARG A 40 11.29 8.29 0.81
C ARG A 40 10.24 7.23 0.51
N ALA A 41 9.93 6.36 1.46
CA ALA A 41 8.88 5.38 1.27
C ALA A 41 7.56 6.13 1.00
N PRO A 42 6.83 5.77 -0.07
CA PRO A 42 5.50 6.34 -0.27
C PRO A 42 4.67 6.07 0.97
N GLU A 43 3.82 7.04 1.32
CA GLU A 43 2.85 6.87 2.38
C GLU A 43 2.13 5.54 2.18
N ALA A 44 2.10 4.70 3.21
CA ALA A 44 1.58 3.35 3.10
C ALA A 44 0.12 3.45 2.66
N LYS A 45 -0.12 3.32 1.36
CA LYS A 45 -1.47 3.19 0.81
C LYS A 45 -2.05 1.96 1.47
N GLN A 46 -3.28 2.09 1.96
CA GLN A 46 -4.03 0.95 2.46
C GLN A 46 -3.97 -0.13 1.37
N PRO A 47 -3.58 -1.38 1.71
CA PRO A 47 -3.59 -2.46 0.74
C PRO A 47 -5.03 -2.64 0.28
N VAL A 48 -5.34 -2.16 -0.93
CA VAL A 48 -6.63 -2.39 -1.55
C VAL A 48 -6.58 -3.80 -2.11
N TYR A 49 -7.54 -4.64 -1.71
CA TYR A 49 -7.66 -5.97 -2.28
C TYR A 49 -7.89 -5.86 -3.80
N GLN A 50 -6.90 -6.26 -4.57
CA GLN A 50 -6.97 -6.31 -6.03
C GLN A 50 -6.90 -7.76 -6.47
N ARG A 51 -8.04 -8.29 -6.93
CA ARG A 51 -8.07 -9.58 -7.62
C ARG A 51 -8.16 -9.32 -9.11
N ARG A 52 -7.16 -9.78 -9.86
CA ARG A 52 -7.28 -9.80 -11.33
C ARG A 52 -8.40 -10.78 -11.70
N ALA A 53 -9.16 -10.44 -12.74
CA ALA A 53 -10.04 -11.41 -13.37
C ALA A 53 -9.15 -12.50 -13.97
N ILE A 54 -9.12 -13.66 -13.32
CA ILE A 54 -8.40 -14.86 -13.76
C ILE A 54 -9.45 -15.90 -14.10
N PHE A 55 -9.13 -16.77 -15.06
CA PHE A 55 -9.95 -17.94 -15.38
C PHE A 55 -10.32 -18.69 -14.08
N ASN A 56 -11.61 -18.80 -13.84
CA ASN A 56 -12.18 -19.42 -12.65
C ASN A 56 -13.20 -20.47 -13.07
N LYS A 57 -13.77 -21.20 -12.10
CA LYS A 57 -14.70 -22.30 -12.37
C LYS A 57 -15.96 -21.87 -13.14
N LEU A 58 -16.33 -20.59 -13.07
CA LEU A 58 -17.48 -20.02 -13.77
C LEU A 58 -17.13 -19.49 -15.17
N SER A 59 -15.84 -19.35 -15.49
CA SER A 59 -15.40 -18.85 -16.80
C SER A 59 -15.96 -19.64 -17.98
N PRO A 60 -16.08 -20.99 -17.94
CA PRO A 60 -16.73 -21.73 -19.02
C PRO A 60 -18.22 -21.42 -19.20
N PHE A 61 -18.89 -20.94 -18.15
CA PHE A 61 -20.35 -20.76 -18.12
C PHE A 61 -20.79 -19.30 -18.29
N HIS A 62 -19.85 -18.37 -18.45
CA HIS A 62 -20.14 -16.93 -18.55
C HIS A 62 -21.18 -16.61 -19.63
N ALA A 63 -21.01 -17.14 -20.85
CA ALA A 63 -21.92 -16.87 -21.96
C ALA A 63 -23.36 -17.34 -21.65
N THR A 64 -23.49 -18.53 -21.06
CA THR A 64 -24.78 -19.10 -20.69
C THR A 64 -25.45 -18.29 -19.58
N LEU A 65 -24.69 -17.85 -18.58
CA LEU A 65 -25.19 -17.01 -17.49
C LEU A 65 -25.64 -15.64 -17.99
N GLU A 66 -24.88 -15.00 -18.88
CA GLU A 66 -25.27 -13.73 -19.49
C GLU A 66 -26.56 -13.84 -20.31
N GLN A 67 -26.72 -14.93 -21.06
CA GLN A 67 -27.93 -15.17 -21.84
C GLN A 67 -29.16 -15.41 -20.94
N ALA A 68 -29.00 -16.18 -19.88
CA ALA A 68 -30.06 -16.43 -18.90
C ALA A 68 -30.49 -15.13 -18.19
N LEU A 69 -29.54 -14.30 -17.78
CA LEU A 69 -29.83 -13.00 -17.15
C LEU A 69 -30.58 -12.05 -18.10
N LYS A 70 -30.21 -12.01 -19.38
CA LYS A 70 -30.94 -11.22 -20.38
C LYS A 70 -32.37 -11.73 -20.59
N ALA A 71 -32.55 -13.05 -20.67
CA ALA A 71 -33.86 -13.65 -20.83
C ALA A 71 -34.77 -13.37 -19.61
N ASP A 72 -34.21 -13.43 -18.40
CA ASP A 72 -34.95 -13.14 -17.16
C ASP A 72 -35.32 -11.66 -17.03
N SER A 73 -34.46 -10.74 -17.51
CA SER A 73 -34.74 -9.29 -17.51
C SER A 73 -35.90 -8.85 -18.43
N LEU A 74 -36.34 -9.73 -19.32
CA LEU A 74 -37.45 -9.50 -20.25
C LEU A 74 -38.79 -10.05 -19.72
N ARG A 75 -38.81 -10.49 -18.46
CA ARG A 75 -39.99 -10.97 -17.74
C ARG A 75 -40.49 -9.94 -16.74
#